data_AF-B9D5N0-F1
#
_entry.id   AF-B9D5N0-F1
#
_cell.length_a   1.000
_cell.length_b   1.000
_cell.length_c   1.000
_cell.angle_alpha   90.00
_cell.angle_beta   90.00
_cell.angle_gamma   90.00
#
_symmetry.space_group_name_H-M   'P 1'
#
loop_
_entity.id
_entity.type
_entity.pdbx_description
1 polymer ?
#
loop_
_entity_poly.entity_id
_entity_poly.type
_entity_poly.pdbx_seq_one_letter_code
_entity_poly.pdbx_strand_id
1 'polypeptide(L)'
;MNIYKRDKFNRICLVGGAQTFASYAKASRAQKLAHIEFLSNLPLYLEFDEFKNVQGRRLVVSHSAAGRMWALRSSDGDIAAEFRRHVLCGRGDFSQNDGVFNVYGHTPIAEPDIMEFSANIDTGCVYKQGFGHLCALEFPSMRVFMQENIEDGG
;
A
#
# COMPACT_ATOMS: atom_id res chain seq x y z
N MET A 1 14.98 18.74 -24.24
CA MET A 1 14.39 17.77 -23.29
C MET A 1 14.26 18.46 -21.94
N ASN A 2 13.03 18.62 -21.43
CA ASN A 2 12.73 19.51 -20.29
C ASN A 2 13.32 18.95 -18.97
N ILE A 3 14.06 19.77 -18.23
CA ILE A 3 14.87 19.41 -17.06
C ILE A 3 14.00 18.75 -15.97
N TYR A 4 12.77 19.23 -15.79
CA TYR A 4 11.76 18.65 -14.88
C TYR A 4 11.32 17.21 -15.21
N LYS A 5 11.28 16.84 -16.51
CA LYS A 5 10.95 15.46 -16.91
C LYS A 5 12.12 14.51 -16.62
N ARG A 6 13.35 15.03 -16.70
CA ARG A 6 14.59 14.29 -16.40
C ARG A 6 14.70 13.98 -14.91
N ASP A 7 14.36 14.94 -14.03
CA ASP A 7 14.36 14.73 -12.58
C ASP A 7 13.28 13.76 -12.10
N LYS A 8 12.06 13.82 -12.66
CA LYS A 8 11.01 12.83 -12.34
C LYS A 8 11.39 11.43 -12.81
N PHE A 9 11.97 11.31 -14.00
CA PHE A 9 12.46 10.03 -14.52
C PHE A 9 13.59 9.45 -13.65
N ASN A 10 14.55 10.28 -13.27
CA ASN A 10 15.63 9.89 -12.36
C ASN A 10 15.09 9.43 -11.00
N ARG A 11 14.09 10.11 -10.43
CA ARG A 11 13.44 9.68 -9.18
C ARG A 11 12.73 8.34 -9.27
N ILE A 12 12.06 8.04 -10.38
CA ILE A 12 11.40 6.75 -10.60
C ILE A 12 12.44 5.61 -10.57
N CYS A 13 13.60 5.81 -11.20
CA CYS A 13 14.66 4.81 -11.23
C CYS A 13 15.29 4.53 -9.86
N LEU A 14 15.21 5.47 -8.90
CA LEU A 14 15.85 5.36 -7.58
C LEU A 14 15.04 4.56 -6.54
N VAL A 15 13.76 4.26 -6.80
CA VAL A 15 12.86 3.55 -5.86
C VAL A 15 12.30 2.25 -6.44
N GLY A 16 13.13 1.48 -7.16
CA GLY A 16 12.73 0.20 -7.77
C GLY A 16 12.19 0.32 -9.20
N GLY A 17 12.10 1.53 -9.77
CA GLY A 17 11.66 1.72 -11.15
C GLY A 17 12.63 1.12 -12.17
N ALA A 18 13.93 1.10 -11.89
CA ALA A 18 14.92 0.46 -12.76
C ALA A 18 14.67 -1.07 -12.87
N GLN A 19 14.42 -1.74 -11.74
CA GLN A 19 14.05 -3.15 -11.68
C GLN A 19 12.73 -3.42 -12.40
N THR A 20 11.75 -2.52 -12.27
CA THR A 20 10.48 -2.59 -13.01
C THR A 20 10.72 -2.47 -14.52
N PHE A 21 11.53 -1.52 -14.99
CA PHE A 21 11.86 -1.42 -16.42
C PHE A 21 12.56 -2.68 -16.93
N ALA A 22 13.49 -3.24 -16.15
CA ALA A 22 14.21 -4.45 -16.49
C ALA A 22 13.28 -5.67 -16.60
N SER A 23 12.33 -5.86 -15.67
CA SER A 23 11.40 -7.00 -15.70
C SER A 23 10.47 -6.97 -16.93
N TYR A 24 10.16 -5.78 -17.44
CA TYR A 24 9.35 -5.60 -18.66
C TYR A 24 10.17 -5.51 -19.96
N ALA A 25 11.49 -5.69 -19.92
CA ALA A 25 12.35 -5.57 -21.10
C ALA A 25 11.95 -6.55 -22.21
N LYS A 26 11.55 -7.77 -21.84
CA LYS A 26 11.10 -8.83 -22.77
C LYS A 26 9.58 -8.92 -22.91
N ALA A 27 8.81 -8.12 -22.16
CA ALA A 27 7.36 -8.18 -22.21
C ALA A 27 6.82 -7.60 -23.54
N SER A 28 5.87 -8.32 -24.14
CA SER A 28 5.22 -7.93 -25.37
C SER A 28 4.37 -6.66 -25.19
N ARG A 29 4.02 -6.00 -26.29
CA ARG A 29 3.12 -4.84 -26.25
C ARG A 29 1.75 -5.21 -25.67
N ALA A 30 1.22 -6.38 -26.00
CA ALA A 30 -0.06 -6.85 -25.49
C ALA A 30 -0.03 -7.03 -23.96
N GLN A 31 1.01 -7.66 -23.42
CA GLN A 31 1.19 -7.81 -21.97
C GLN A 31 1.28 -6.45 -21.26
N LYS A 32 2.05 -5.51 -21.81
CA LYS A 32 2.16 -4.15 -21.27
C LYS A 32 0.81 -3.43 -21.23
N LEU A 33 0.03 -3.50 -22.30
CA LEU A 33 -1.30 -2.87 -22.36
C LEU A 33 -2.27 -3.51 -21.35
N ALA A 34 -2.29 -4.83 -21.24
CA ALA A 34 -3.12 -5.53 -20.26
C ALA A 34 -2.76 -5.14 -18.82
N HIS A 35 -1.47 -4.99 -18.50
CA HIS A 35 -1.04 -4.59 -17.16
C HIS A 35 -1.36 -3.10 -16.88
N ILE A 36 -1.25 -2.22 -17.88
CA ILE A 36 -1.68 -0.81 -17.75
C ILE A 36 -3.17 -0.74 -17.47
N GLU A 37 -3.98 -1.52 -18.19
CA GLU A 37 -5.42 -1.60 -17.98
C GLU A 37 -5.75 -2.10 -16.56
N PHE A 38 -5.09 -3.16 -16.10
CA PHE A 38 -5.23 -3.66 -14.73
C PHE A 38 -4.91 -2.57 -13.69
N LEU A 39 -3.74 -1.94 -13.78
CA LEU A 39 -3.30 -0.91 -12.83
C LEU A 39 -4.18 0.34 -12.85
N SER A 40 -4.75 0.70 -14.00
CA SER A 40 -5.62 1.87 -14.16
C SER A 40 -7.00 1.68 -13.52
N ASN A 41 -7.41 0.42 -13.32
CA ASN A 41 -8.70 0.05 -12.74
C ASN A 41 -8.62 -0.32 -11.25
N LEU A 42 -7.44 -0.30 -10.63
CA LEU A 42 -7.30 -0.60 -9.21
C LEU A 42 -7.98 0.48 -8.35
N PRO A 43 -8.80 0.09 -7.37
CA PRO A 43 -9.42 1.03 -6.46
C PRO A 43 -8.37 1.65 -5.54
N LEU A 44 -8.65 2.87 -5.07
CA LEU A 44 -7.77 3.60 -4.14
C LEU A 44 -7.69 2.94 -2.77
N TYR A 45 -8.79 2.35 -2.33
CA TYR A 45 -8.96 1.58 -1.10
C TYR A 45 -10.14 0.61 -1.28
N LEU A 46 -10.24 -0.39 -0.42
CA LEU A 46 -11.34 -1.36 -0.40
C LEU A 46 -12.06 -1.30 0.95
N GLU A 47 -13.40 -1.28 0.93
CA GLU A 47 -14.26 -1.40 2.11
C GLU A 47 -14.95 -2.77 2.09
N PHE A 48 -14.95 -3.45 3.22
CA PHE A 48 -15.68 -4.71 3.40
C PHE A 48 -16.62 -4.59 4.61
N ASP A 49 -17.89 -4.33 4.35
CA ASP A 49 -18.90 -4.05 5.37
C ASP A 49 -19.31 -5.29 6.16
N GLU A 50 -19.21 -6.46 5.51
CA GLU A 50 -19.55 -7.77 6.03
C GLU A 50 -18.54 -8.29 7.05
N PHE A 51 -17.27 -7.89 6.94
CA PHE A 51 -16.22 -8.35 7.83
C PHE A 51 -16.01 -7.35 8.96
N LYS A 52 -16.29 -7.78 10.19
CA LYS A 52 -16.08 -6.99 11.41
C LYS A 52 -15.17 -7.72 12.38
N ASN A 53 -14.29 -6.98 13.03
CA ASN A 53 -13.47 -7.53 14.12
C ASN A 53 -14.29 -7.66 15.41
N VAL A 54 -13.65 -8.15 16.47
CA VAL A 54 -14.27 -8.32 17.80
C VAL A 54 -14.80 -7.00 18.42
N GLN A 55 -14.32 -5.85 17.96
CA GLN A 55 -14.79 -4.52 18.38
C GLN A 55 -15.92 -3.98 17.48
N GLY A 56 -16.39 -4.76 16.50
CA GLY A 56 -17.42 -4.35 15.55
C GLY A 56 -16.93 -3.40 14.45
N ARG A 57 -15.61 -3.17 14.34
CA ARG A 57 -15.02 -2.30 13.30
C ARG A 57 -14.93 -3.05 11.98
N ARG A 58 -15.38 -2.40 10.90
CA ARG A 58 -15.37 -2.95 9.53
C ARG A 58 -13.98 -2.94 8.92
N LEU A 59 -13.66 -3.88 8.06
CA LEU A 59 -12.36 -3.95 7.40
C LEU A 59 -12.24 -2.89 6.28
N VAL A 60 -11.15 -2.13 6.31
CA VAL A 60 -10.75 -1.22 5.23
C VAL A 60 -9.30 -1.49 4.86
N VAL A 61 -9.02 -1.65 3.56
CA VAL A 61 -7.66 -1.88 3.05
C VAL A 61 -7.22 -0.70 2.19
N SER A 62 -6.06 -0.12 2.49
CA SER A 62 -5.46 0.99 1.74
C SER A 62 -3.94 0.82 1.61
N HIS A 63 -3.30 1.60 0.73
CA HIS A 63 -1.84 1.50 0.57
C HIS A 63 -1.09 2.06 1.79
N SER A 64 -1.39 3.29 2.22
CA SER A 64 -0.92 3.86 3.48
C SER A 64 -2.07 4.03 4.47
N ALA A 65 -1.74 4.33 5.73
CA ALA A 65 -2.73 4.61 6.77
C ALA A 65 -3.71 5.71 6.32
N ALA A 66 -5.00 5.49 6.53
CA ALA A 66 -6.04 6.48 6.26
C ALA A 66 -6.19 7.50 7.39
N GLY A 67 -6.08 7.06 8.65
CA GLY A 67 -6.18 7.88 9.85
C GLY A 67 -7.40 8.83 9.84
N ARG A 68 -7.19 10.06 10.33
CA ARG A 68 -8.20 11.13 10.38
C ARG A 68 -8.77 11.48 9.00
N MET A 69 -8.03 11.20 7.93
CA MET A 69 -8.46 11.51 6.58
C MET A 69 -9.56 10.56 6.10
N TRP A 70 -9.81 9.45 6.80
CA TRP A 70 -10.90 8.52 6.48
C TRP A 70 -12.28 9.18 6.43
N ALA A 71 -12.53 10.18 7.27
CA ALA A 71 -13.78 10.95 7.25
C ALA A 71 -14.00 11.68 5.91
N LEU A 72 -12.92 11.99 5.18
CA LEU A 72 -12.95 12.79 3.95
C LEU A 72 -13.05 11.95 2.68
N ARG A 73 -13.09 10.61 2.76
CA ARG A 73 -13.09 9.70 1.60
C ARG A 73 -14.22 9.93 0.59
N SER A 74 -15.35 10.47 1.05
CA SER A 74 -16.54 10.77 0.24
C SER A 74 -16.63 12.25 -0.16
N SER A 75 -15.55 13.03 0.04
CA SER A 75 -15.50 14.43 -0.38
C SER A 75 -15.21 14.54 -1.88
N ASP A 76 -15.49 15.71 -2.44
CA ASP A 76 -15.24 16.01 -3.86
C ASP A 76 -14.12 17.05 -4.06
N GLY A 77 -13.69 17.21 -5.31
CA GLY A 77 -12.76 18.27 -5.72
C GLY A 77 -11.38 18.14 -5.06
N ASP A 78 -10.86 19.27 -4.57
CA ASP A 78 -9.51 19.35 -3.99
C ASP A 78 -9.35 18.50 -2.72
N ILE A 79 -10.44 18.32 -1.95
CA ILE A 79 -10.43 17.49 -0.74
C ILE A 79 -10.28 16.01 -1.11
N ALA A 80 -10.95 15.57 -2.18
CA ALA A 80 -10.79 14.22 -2.71
C ALA A 80 -9.35 13.98 -3.19
N ALA A 81 -8.76 14.97 -3.86
CA ALA A 81 -7.37 14.91 -4.31
C ALA A 81 -6.38 14.85 -3.14
N GLU A 82 -6.66 15.58 -2.05
CA GLU A 82 -5.87 15.53 -0.82
C GLU A 82 -5.99 14.16 -0.13
N PHE A 83 -7.20 13.63 0.03
CA PHE A 83 -7.42 12.28 0.54
C PHE A 83 -6.66 11.25 -0.29
N ARG A 84 -6.77 11.32 -1.63
CA ARG A 84 -6.04 10.45 -2.56
C ARG A 84 -4.53 10.52 -2.36
N ARG A 85 -3.97 11.72 -2.21
CA ARG A 85 -2.54 11.90 -1.93
C ARG A 85 -2.16 11.29 -0.58
N HIS A 86 -3.02 11.44 0.43
CA HIS A 86 -2.79 10.92 1.76
C HIS A 86 -2.76 9.38 1.79
N VAL A 87 -3.74 8.70 1.21
CA VAL A 87 -3.79 7.22 1.24
C VAL A 87 -2.78 6.54 0.30
N LEU A 88 -2.12 7.29 -0.58
CA LEU A 88 -1.04 6.80 -1.45
C LEU A 88 0.37 7.10 -0.91
N CYS A 89 0.55 8.19 -0.18
CA CYS A 89 1.89 8.69 0.18
C CYS A 89 1.97 9.29 1.60
N GLY A 90 0.90 9.21 2.37
CA GLY A 90 0.81 9.74 3.73
C GLY A 90 1.71 8.97 4.68
N ARG A 91 2.29 9.68 5.64
CA ARG A 91 3.16 9.12 6.67
C ARG A 91 2.80 9.72 8.03
N GLY A 92 2.91 8.91 9.07
CA GLY A 92 2.82 9.37 10.46
C GLY A 92 1.41 9.71 10.95
N ASP A 93 0.36 9.36 10.21
CA ASP A 93 -1.01 9.49 10.69
C ASP A 93 -1.55 8.15 11.16
N PHE A 94 -1.31 7.88 12.44
CA PHE A 94 -1.81 6.70 13.16
C PHE A 94 -3.02 7.06 14.03
N SER A 95 -3.77 8.10 13.65
CA SER A 95 -4.96 8.48 14.40
C SER A 95 -6.10 7.48 14.18
N GLN A 96 -7.03 7.47 15.15
CA GLN A 96 -8.17 6.58 15.11
C GLN A 96 -9.01 6.80 13.85
N ASN A 97 -9.42 5.69 13.22
CA ASN A 97 -10.40 5.69 12.15
C ASN A 97 -11.82 5.49 12.73
N ASP A 98 -12.79 6.22 12.19
CA ASP A 98 -14.20 6.11 12.63
C ASP A 98 -14.85 4.83 12.10
N GLY A 99 -15.21 3.93 13.02
CA GLY A 99 -16.01 2.74 12.74
C GLY A 99 -15.34 1.67 11.86
N VAL A 100 -14.04 1.82 11.57
CA VAL A 100 -13.29 0.90 10.71
C VAL A 100 -11.98 0.46 11.36
N PHE A 101 -11.46 -0.65 10.85
CA PHE A 101 -10.14 -1.19 11.13
C PHE A 101 -9.34 -1.13 9.82
N ASN A 102 -8.32 -0.26 9.76
CA ASN A 102 -7.58 -0.02 8.54
C ASN A 102 -6.33 -0.91 8.46
N VAL A 103 -6.27 -1.82 7.50
CA VAL A 103 -5.07 -2.60 7.17
C VAL A 103 -4.33 -1.89 6.03
N TYR A 104 -3.04 -1.63 6.24
CA TYR A 104 -2.24 -0.83 5.31
C TYR A 104 -0.76 -1.27 5.29
N GLY A 105 0.04 -0.62 4.43
CA GLY A 105 1.48 -0.82 4.31
C GLY A 105 2.25 0.50 4.21
N HIS A 106 3.05 0.67 3.14
CA HIS A 106 3.74 1.91 2.73
C HIS A 106 5.08 2.20 3.43
N THR A 107 5.12 2.16 4.77
CA THR A 107 6.39 2.32 5.50
C THR A 107 6.79 0.97 6.08
N PRO A 108 7.87 0.36 5.56
CA PRO A 108 8.34 -0.92 6.05
C PRO A 108 8.65 -0.90 7.55
N ILE A 109 8.22 -1.94 8.26
CA ILE A 109 8.51 -2.22 9.66
C ILE A 109 9.06 -3.65 9.82
N ALA A 110 9.82 -3.95 10.87
CA ALA A 110 10.46 -5.26 11.00
C ALA A 110 9.45 -6.39 11.27
N GLU A 111 8.42 -6.09 12.06
CA GLU A 111 7.34 -6.97 12.45
C GLU A 111 6.01 -6.24 12.23
N PRO A 112 4.91 -6.95 11.92
CA PRO A 112 3.62 -6.30 11.70
C PRO A 112 3.13 -5.61 12.96
N ASP A 113 2.65 -4.38 12.80
CA ASP A 113 2.19 -3.52 13.90
C ASP A 113 0.67 -3.50 13.92
N ILE A 114 0.09 -4.32 14.79
CA ILE A 114 -1.36 -4.47 14.96
C ILE A 114 -1.80 -3.64 16.16
N MET A 115 -2.46 -2.52 15.86
CA MET A 115 -3.03 -1.60 16.85
C MET A 115 -4.55 -1.83 17.00
N GLU A 116 -5.19 -1.01 17.83
CA GLU A 116 -6.63 -1.10 18.11
C GLU A 116 -7.53 -0.87 16.88
N PHE A 117 -7.15 0.07 16.01
CA PHE A 117 -7.97 0.53 14.88
C PHE A 117 -7.25 0.39 13.52
N SER A 118 -6.06 -0.20 13.50
CA SER A 118 -5.29 -0.37 12.27
C SER A 118 -4.21 -1.43 12.39
N ALA A 119 -3.75 -1.95 11.26
CA ALA A 119 -2.58 -2.83 11.19
C ALA A 119 -1.68 -2.43 10.02
N ASN A 120 -0.38 -2.23 10.29
CA ASN A 120 0.63 -2.14 9.24
C ASN A 120 1.23 -3.53 9.00
N ILE A 121 1.10 -4.02 7.76
CA ILE A 121 1.60 -5.34 7.34
C ILE A 121 2.76 -5.25 6.34
N ASP A 122 3.30 -4.05 6.09
CA ASP A 122 4.49 -3.91 5.26
C ASP A 122 5.73 -4.29 6.06
N THR A 123 6.10 -5.57 6.01
CA THR A 123 7.29 -6.09 6.69
C THR A 123 8.56 -6.03 5.84
N GLY A 124 8.52 -5.18 4.80
CA GLY A 124 9.68 -4.89 3.97
C GLY A 124 10.23 -6.11 3.24
N CYS A 125 9.37 -6.95 2.66
CA CYS A 125 9.77 -8.21 2.00
C CYS A 125 10.97 -8.04 1.06
N VAL A 126 11.00 -6.97 0.26
CA VAL A 126 12.08 -6.70 -0.71
C VAL A 126 13.42 -6.28 -0.08
N TYR A 127 13.43 -5.92 1.21
CA TYR A 127 14.63 -5.45 1.90
C TYR A 127 15.32 -6.58 2.67
N LYS A 128 16.61 -6.39 2.94
CA LYS A 128 17.43 -7.28 3.79
C LYS A 128 17.81 -6.56 5.08
N GLN A 129 18.29 -7.31 6.08
CA GLN A 129 18.77 -6.81 7.39
C GLN A 129 17.66 -6.19 8.27
N GLY A 130 16.99 -7.01 9.07
CA GLY A 130 15.92 -6.56 9.98
C GLY A 130 14.53 -6.41 9.33
N PHE A 131 14.44 -6.67 8.02
CA PHE A 131 13.20 -6.83 7.23
C PHE A 131 13.26 -8.18 6.49
N GLY A 132 12.49 -8.32 5.40
CA GLY A 132 12.64 -9.45 4.47
C GLY A 132 11.55 -10.49 4.58
N HIS A 133 10.40 -10.12 5.11
CA HIS A 133 9.24 -11.00 5.18
C HIS A 133 8.08 -10.44 4.37
N LEU A 134 7.31 -11.33 3.75
CA LEU A 134 5.96 -11.06 3.27
C LEU A 134 4.97 -11.40 4.38
N CYS A 135 4.21 -10.40 4.83
CA CYS A 135 3.19 -10.54 5.85
C CYS A 135 1.80 -10.57 5.23
N ALA A 136 0.96 -11.49 5.68
CA ALA A 136 -0.47 -11.49 5.44
C ALA A 136 -1.23 -11.51 6.79
N LEU A 137 -2.32 -10.75 6.85
CA LEU A 137 -3.21 -10.70 8.01
C LEU A 137 -4.56 -11.33 7.64
N GLU A 138 -4.95 -12.37 8.35
CA GLU A 138 -6.28 -12.97 8.26
C GLU A 138 -7.25 -12.18 9.16
N PHE A 139 -8.34 -11.69 8.56
CA PHE A 139 -9.37 -10.93 9.24
C PHE A 139 -10.69 -11.73 9.21
N PRO A 140 -11.47 -11.82 10.30
CA PRO A 140 -11.34 -11.07 11.57
C PRO A 140 -10.52 -11.77 12.66
N SER A 141 -9.91 -12.93 12.39
CA SER A 141 -9.15 -13.70 13.40
C SER A 141 -7.89 -12.97 13.90
N MET A 142 -7.41 -11.98 13.13
CA MET A 142 -6.17 -11.24 13.35
C MET A 142 -4.92 -12.13 13.33
N ARG A 143 -5.00 -13.32 12.73
CA ARG A 143 -3.86 -14.22 12.60
C ARG A 143 -2.89 -13.70 11.54
N VAL A 144 -1.61 -13.69 11.89
CA VAL A 144 -0.53 -13.25 11.01
C VAL A 144 0.17 -14.45 10.40
N PHE A 145 0.43 -14.36 9.10
CA PHE A 145 1.25 -15.31 8.35
C PHE A 145 2.46 -14.58 7.79
N MET A 146 3.65 -15.11 8.09
CA MET A 146 4.93 -14.54 7.66
C MET A 146 5.67 -15.54 6.80
N GLN A 147 6.17 -15.09 5.66
CA GLN A 147 7.03 -15.86 4.78
C GLN A 147 8.33 -15.08 4.54
N GLU A 148 9.48 -15.70 4.82
CA GLU A 148 10.79 -15.14 4.46
C GLU A 148 10.89 -14.96 2.94
N ASN A 149 11.53 -13.87 2.52
CA ASN A 149 11.86 -13.62 1.13
C ASN A 149 12.77 -14.75 0.60
N ILE A 150 12.37 -15.37 -0.52
CA ILE A 150 13.06 -16.50 -1.16
C ILE A 150 13.93 -16.10 -2.37
N GLU A 151 14.02 -14.80 -2.68
CA GLU A 151 14.81 -14.28 -3.79
C GLU A 151 16.28 -14.13 -3.39
N ASP A 152 17.15 -14.85 -4.11
CA ASP A 152 18.60 -14.78 -3.99
C ASP A 152 19.15 -13.50 -4.63
N GLY A 153 18.95 -12.33 -4.01
CA GLY A 153 19.60 -11.08 -4.46
C GLY A 153 18.81 -9.83 -4.14
N GLY A 154 19.47 -8.87 -3.48
CA GLY A 154 19.04 -7.48 -3.39
C GLY A 154 19.90 -6.63 -4.30
#